data_AF-A0A816EE88-F1
#
_entry.id   AF-A0A816EE88-F1
#
_cell.length_a   1.000
_cell.length_b   1.000
_cell.length_c   1.000
_cell.angle_alpha   90.00
_cell.angle_beta   90.00
_cell.angle_gamma   90.00
#
_symmetry.space_group_name_H-M   'P 1'
#
loop_
_entity.id
_entity.type
_entity.pdbx_description
1 polymer ?
#
loop_
_entity_poly.entity_id
_entity_poly.type
_entity_poly.pdbx_seq_one_letter_code
_entity_poly.pdbx_strand_id
1 'polypeptide(L)'
;LFHVLHYRYPFIYNDDQTLTLLRRYICSSHTQRIALFDQYCLNQTELQTQTREYRMENPTPSYPCKFGENFSLLERQRFAIYLIDQYLVNFDSQHCTPLPQTYFHIPNRCV
;
A
#
# COMPACT_ATOMS: atom_id res chain seq x y z
N LEU A 1 -6.53 3.86 -1.41
CA LEU A 1 -5.18 3.40 -1.82
C LEU A 1 -5.15 1.89 -2.12
N PHE A 2 -5.53 1.02 -1.18
CA PHE A 2 -5.60 -0.44 -1.42
C PHE A 2 -6.42 -0.81 -2.67
N HIS A 3 -7.62 -0.25 -2.85
CA HIS A 3 -8.43 -0.49 -4.06
C HIS A 3 -7.74 -0.10 -5.37
N VAL A 4 -6.86 0.92 -5.34
CA VAL A 4 -6.09 1.34 -6.53
C VAL A 4 -5.02 0.30 -6.84
N LEU A 5 -4.27 -0.17 -5.84
CA LEU A 5 -3.24 -1.20 -6.04
C LEU A 5 -3.87 -2.54 -6.46
N HIS A 6 -4.98 -2.93 -5.85
CA HIS A 6 -5.74 -4.11 -6.23
C HIS A 6 -6.24 -4.03 -7.68
N TYR A 7 -6.75 -2.87 -8.11
CA TYR A 7 -7.17 -2.66 -9.50
C TYR A 7 -5.98 -2.68 -10.48
N ARG A 8 -4.86 -2.06 -10.11
CA ARG A 8 -3.69 -1.95 -10.99
C ARG A 8 -2.94 -3.28 -11.15
N TYR A 9 -2.85 -4.06 -10.08
CA TYR A 9 -2.07 -5.30 -9.98
C TYR A 9 -2.96 -6.48 -9.54
N PRO A 10 -3.98 -6.85 -10.32
CA PRO A 10 -4.95 -7.86 -9.88
C PRO A 10 -4.30 -9.22 -9.60
N PHE A 11 -3.20 -9.57 -10.28
CA PHE A 11 -2.53 -10.86 -10.08
C PHE A 11 -1.61 -10.92 -8.86
N ILE A 12 -1.28 -9.77 -8.26
CA ILE A 12 -0.55 -9.71 -6.98
C ILE A 12 -1.52 -9.84 -5.80
N TYR A 13 -2.69 -9.22 -5.89
CA TYR A 13 -3.66 -9.15 -4.80
C TYR A 13 -4.88 -10.07 -5.01
N ASN A 14 -4.68 -11.25 -5.60
CA ASN A 14 -5.75 -12.20 -5.95
C ASN A 14 -5.97 -13.33 -4.93
N ASP A 15 -5.17 -13.43 -3.87
CA ASP A 15 -5.28 -14.51 -2.89
C ASP A 15 -5.42 -14.00 -1.44
N ASP A 16 -6.19 -14.73 -0.65
CA ASP A 16 -6.54 -14.34 0.73
C ASP A 16 -5.32 -14.31 1.67
N GLN A 17 -4.30 -15.12 1.42
CA GLN A 17 -3.10 -15.16 2.26
C GLN A 17 -2.26 -13.90 2.07
N THR A 18 -2.08 -13.46 0.83
CA THR A 18 -1.41 -12.19 0.49
C THR A 18 -2.20 -11.00 1.02
N LEU A 19 -3.53 -11.02 0.94
CA LEU A 19 -4.37 -9.97 1.53
C LEU A 19 -4.27 -9.93 3.06
N THR A 20 -4.22 -11.08 3.72
CA THR A 20 -4.05 -11.19 5.17
C THR A 20 -2.67 -10.69 5.61
N LEU A 21 -1.61 -11.08 4.90
CA LEU A 21 -0.26 -10.55 5.11
C LEU A 21 -0.22 -9.04 4.94
N LEU A 22 -0.83 -8.52 3.89
CA LEU A 22 -0.86 -7.09 3.61
C LEU A 22 -1.59 -6.30 4.69
N ARG A 23 -2.75 -6.80 5.17
CA ARG A 23 -3.46 -6.19 6.30
C ARG A 23 -2.60 -6.17 7.55
N ARG A 24 -1.92 -7.29 7.86
CA ARG A 24 -0.96 -7.36 8.97
C ARG A 24 0.15 -6.32 8.82
N TYR A 25 0.72 -6.17 7.63
CA TYR A 25 1.77 -5.19 7.36
C TYR A 25 1.28 -3.76 7.57
N ILE A 26 0.15 -3.38 6.97
CA ILE A 26 -0.40 -2.01 7.08
C ILE A 26 -0.76 -1.66 8.52
N CYS A 27 -1.31 -2.62 9.29
CA CYS A 27 -1.73 -2.40 10.68
C CYS A 27 -0.61 -2.57 11.71
N SER A 28 0.60 -2.95 11.30
CA SER A 28 1.71 -3.24 12.22
C SER A 28 2.47 -1.98 12.64
N SER A 29 3.13 -2.03 13.80
CA SER A 29 3.97 -0.94 14.28
C SER A 29 5.18 -0.72 13.36
N HIS A 30 5.84 0.43 13.46
CA HIS A 30 7.01 0.74 12.62
C HIS A 30 8.10 -0.35 12.70
N THR A 31 8.44 -0.82 13.90
CA THR A 31 9.42 -1.90 14.09
C THR A 31 9.00 -3.22 13.45
N GLN A 32 7.71 -3.58 13.58
CA GLN A 32 7.17 -4.80 12.97
C GLN A 32 7.13 -4.71 11.45
N ARG A 33 6.82 -3.52 10.91
CA ARG A 33 6.88 -3.26 9.47
C ARG A 33 8.29 -3.42 8.92
N ILE A 34 9.31 -2.91 9.61
CA ILE A 34 10.71 -3.10 9.20
C ILE A 34 11.03 -4.60 9.17
N ALA A 35 10.71 -5.34 10.23
CA ALA A 35 10.98 -6.77 10.29
C ALA A 35 10.26 -7.56 9.18
N LEU A 36 8.99 -7.23 8.90
CA LEU A 36 8.22 -7.82 7.80
C LEU A 36 8.78 -7.41 6.43
N PHE A 37 9.20 -6.16 6.27
CA PHE A 37 9.81 -5.69 5.04
C PHE A 37 11.12 -6.43 4.80
N ASP A 38 12.00 -6.54 5.78
CA ASP A 38 13.24 -7.31 5.67
C ASP A 38 12.93 -8.77 5.32
N GLN A 39 11.98 -9.41 6.01
CA GLN A 39 11.60 -10.81 5.76
C GLN A 39 11.19 -11.07 4.29
N TYR A 40 10.41 -10.17 3.69
CA TYR A 40 9.84 -10.37 2.34
C TYR A 40 10.62 -9.65 1.22
N CYS A 41 11.40 -8.63 1.55
CA CYS A 41 12.07 -7.73 0.61
C CYS A 41 13.61 -7.71 0.78
N LEU A 42 14.21 -8.74 1.40
CA LEU A 42 15.66 -8.94 1.60
C LEU A 42 16.54 -8.52 0.40
N ASN A 43 16.05 -8.71 -0.83
CA ASN A 43 16.72 -8.28 -2.06
C ASN A 43 15.86 -7.28 -2.86
N GLN A 44 15.76 -6.05 -2.35
CA GLN A 44 14.94 -5.00 -2.97
C GLN A 44 15.36 -4.70 -4.43
N THR A 45 16.66 -4.81 -4.75
CA THR A 45 17.19 -4.58 -6.10
C THR A 45 16.63 -5.58 -7.11
N GLU A 46 16.43 -6.84 -6.72
CA GLU A 46 15.79 -7.87 -7.55
C GLU A 46 14.34 -7.47 -7.89
N LEU A 47 13.55 -7.11 -6.87
CA LEU A 47 12.15 -6.72 -7.03
C LEU A 47 12.01 -5.45 -7.88
N GLN A 48 12.90 -4.47 -7.69
CA GLN A 48 12.96 -3.26 -8.49
C GLN A 48 13.31 -3.56 -9.95
N THR A 49 14.28 -4.44 -10.17
CA THR A 49 14.72 -4.85 -11.52
C THR A 49 13.59 -5.56 -12.25
N GLN A 50 12.95 -6.55 -11.64
CA GLN A 50 11.80 -7.24 -12.23
C GLN A 50 10.62 -6.30 -12.54
N THR A 51 10.34 -5.35 -11.63
CA THR A 51 9.31 -4.33 -11.87
C THR A 51 9.67 -3.41 -13.04
N ARG A 52 10.96 -3.10 -13.22
CA ARG A 52 11.46 -2.27 -14.32
C ARG A 52 11.42 -3.03 -15.64
N GLU A 53 11.90 -4.26 -15.67
CA GLU A 53 11.86 -5.15 -16.84
C GLU A 53 10.43 -5.29 -17.37
N TYR A 54 9.46 -5.56 -16.47
CA TYR A 54 8.06 -5.61 -16.84
C TYR A 54 7.56 -4.31 -17.50
N ARG A 55 7.97 -3.13 -16.98
CA ARG A 55 7.60 -1.84 -17.59
C ARG A 55 8.28 -1.60 -18.94
N MET A 56 9.51 -2.09 -19.13
CA MET A 56 10.21 -1.97 -20.42
C MET A 56 9.54 -2.84 -21.49
N GLU A 57 9.10 -4.04 -21.11
CA GLU A 57 8.34 -4.94 -21.98
C GLU A 57 6.91 -4.43 -22.25
N ASN A 58 6.35 -3.66 -21.32
CA ASN A 58 5.01 -3.08 -21.40
C ASN A 58 5.08 -1.54 -21.34
N PRO A 59 5.63 -0.86 -22.37
CA PRO A 59 5.96 0.57 -22.32
C PRO A 59 4.74 1.48 -22.23
N THR A 60 3.56 1.01 -22.66
CA THR A 60 2.30 1.73 -22.46
C THR A 60 1.65 1.26 -21.17
N PRO A 61 1.44 2.16 -20.17
CA PRO A 61 0.78 1.78 -18.94
C PRO A 61 -0.66 1.38 -19.23
N SER A 62 -0.96 0.09 -19.04
CA SER A 62 -2.30 -0.46 -19.12
C SER A 62 -2.67 -1.01 -17.74
N TYR A 63 -3.84 -0.59 -17.24
CA TYR A 63 -4.38 -1.07 -15.98
C TYR A 63 -5.79 -1.64 -16.20
N PRO A 64 -6.10 -2.83 -15.68
CA PRO A 64 -5.23 -3.73 -14.91
C PRO A 64 -4.03 -4.27 -15.72
N CYS A 65 -2.86 -4.41 -15.10
CA CYS A 65 -1.71 -5.06 -15.74
C CYS A 65 -1.62 -6.54 -15.36
N LYS A 66 -0.85 -7.29 -16.15
CA LYS A 66 -0.62 -8.73 -15.95
C LYS A 66 0.56 -9.06 -15.04
N PHE A 67 1.16 -8.05 -14.41
CA PHE A 67 2.26 -8.25 -13.49
C PHE A 67 1.83 -9.18 -12.35
N GLY A 68 2.53 -10.30 -12.19
CA GLY A 68 2.22 -11.33 -11.20
C GLY A 68 1.39 -12.52 -11.68
N GLU A 69 0.97 -12.57 -12.95
CA GLU A 69 0.13 -13.66 -13.49
C GLU A 69 0.73 -15.05 -13.23
N ASN A 70 2.05 -15.19 -13.37
CA ASN A 70 2.78 -16.45 -13.20
C ASN A 70 3.57 -16.55 -11.88
N PHE A 71 3.34 -15.63 -10.94
CA PHE A 71 4.07 -15.64 -9.67
C PHE A 71 3.55 -16.75 -8.76
N SER A 72 4.49 -17.39 -8.07
CA SER A 72 4.22 -18.19 -6.88
C SER A 72 3.60 -17.34 -5.77
N LEU A 73 2.98 -17.99 -4.79
CA LEU A 73 2.43 -17.31 -3.62
C LEU A 73 3.47 -16.45 -2.90
N LEU A 74 4.69 -16.98 -2.73
CA LEU A 74 5.77 -16.24 -2.08
C LEU A 74 6.12 -14.98 -2.87
N GLU A 75 6.28 -15.07 -4.19
CA GLU A 75 6.57 -13.91 -5.03
C GLU A 75 5.46 -12.85 -4.96
N ARG A 76 4.19 -13.27 -4.97
CA ARG A 76 3.06 -12.34 -4.78
C ARG A 76 3.15 -11.63 -3.44
N GLN A 77 3.45 -12.35 -2.36
CA GLN A 77 3.64 -11.78 -1.03
C GLN A 77 4.81 -10.79 -0.98
N ARG A 78 5.96 -11.13 -1.59
CA ARG A 78 7.12 -10.22 -1.71
C ARG A 78 6.72 -8.93 -2.43
N PHE A 79 6.06 -9.05 -3.58
CA PHE A 79 5.64 -7.90 -4.37
C PHE A 79 4.49 -7.10 -3.74
N ALA A 80 3.58 -7.72 -3.00
CA ALA A 80 2.54 -7.03 -2.27
C ALA A 80 3.14 -6.10 -1.21
N ILE A 81 4.13 -6.57 -0.45
CA ILE A 81 4.85 -5.78 0.56
C ILE A 81 5.72 -4.70 -0.09
N TYR A 82 6.43 -5.04 -1.17
CA TYR A 82 7.25 -4.06 -1.90
C TYR A 82 6.41 -2.95 -2.51
N LEU A 83 5.33 -3.27 -3.23
CA LEU A 83 4.49 -2.28 -3.91
C LEU A 83 3.74 -1.39 -2.92
N ILE A 84 3.24 -1.95 -1.81
CA ILE A 84 2.59 -1.13 -0.78
C ILE A 84 3.59 -0.16 -0.17
N ASP A 85 4.81 -0.59 0.15
CA ASP A 85 5.83 0.27 0.75
C ASP A 85 6.29 1.39 -0.20
N GLN A 86 6.42 1.09 -1.51
CA GLN A 86 6.79 2.09 -2.52
C GLN A 86 5.69 3.14 -2.78
N TYR A 87 4.41 2.78 -2.64
CA TYR A 87 3.29 3.65 -3.01
C TYR A 87 2.46 4.17 -1.82
N LEU A 88 2.69 3.66 -0.61
CA LEU A 88 2.00 4.07 0.62
C LEU A 88 2.98 4.82 1.52
N VAL A 89 2.90 6.14 1.47
CA VAL A 89 3.51 6.98 2.50
C VAL A 89 2.61 6.92 3.74
N ASN A 90 3.14 6.41 4.85
CA ASN A 90 2.46 6.55 6.14
C ASN A 90 2.47 8.02 6.52
N PHE A 91 1.30 8.65 6.51
CA PHE A 91 1.10 9.98 7.04
C PHE A 91 0.42 9.84 8.40
N ASP A 92 1.15 10.12 9.47
CA ASP A 92 0.59 10.23 10.81
C ASP A 92 -0.26 11.51 10.87
N SER A 93 -1.51 11.40 10.43
CA SER A 93 -2.48 12.47 10.59
C SER A 93 -2.82 12.59 12.07
N GLN A 94 -2.27 13.62 12.73
CA GLN A 94 -2.79 14.05 14.01
C GLN A 94 -4.19 14.64 13.76
N HIS A 95 -5.24 13.86 14.03
CA HIS A 95 -6.60 14.32 13.91
C HIS A 95 -6.88 15.44 14.93
N CYS A 96 -7.36 16.57 14.39
CA CYS A 96 -8.15 17.61 15.05
C CYS A 96 -7.50 18.25 16.29
N THR A 97 -6.80 19.37 16.11
CA THR A 97 -6.91 20.43 17.12
C THR A 97 -8.38 20.86 17.11
N PRO A 98 -9.18 20.58 18.15
CA PRO A 98 -10.56 21.06 18.18
C PRO A 98 -10.54 22.59 18.06
N LEU A 99 -11.41 23.15 17.22
CA LEU A 99 -11.53 24.60 17.08
C LEU A 99 -11.82 25.18 18.46
N PRO A 100 -11.00 26.12 18.99
CA PRO A 100 -11.21 26.63 20.33
C PRO A 100 -12.60 27.26 20.46
N GLN A 101 -13.27 27.03 21.60
CA GLN A 101 -14.62 27.54 21.85
C GLN A 101 -14.73 29.07 21.70
N THR A 102 -13.61 29.80 21.84
CA THR A 102 -13.51 31.25 21.64
C THR A 102 -13.79 31.71 20.21
N TYR A 103 -13.76 30.82 19.22
CA TYR A 103 -14.07 31.12 17.82
C TYR A 103 -15.54 30.84 17.45
N PHE A 104 -16.36 30.36 18.39
CA PHE A 104 -17.79 30.19 18.18
C PHE A 104 -18.54 31.41 18.73
N HIS A 105 -19.25 32.12 17.86
CA HIS A 105 -20.24 33.09 18.31
C HIS A 105 -21.49 32.36 18.82
N ILE A 106 -22.10 32.89 19.89
CA ILE A 106 -23.37 32.37 20.41
C ILE A 106 -24.43 32.56 19.31
N PRO A 107 -25.12 31.51 18.85
CA PRO A 107 -26.17 31.66 17.87
C PRO A 107 -27.30 32.53 18.45
N ASN A 108 -27.72 33.55 17.70
CA ASN A 108 -28.82 34.41 18.11
C ASN A 108 -30.07 33.56 18.32
N ARG A 109 -30.80 33.83 19.41
CA ARG A 109 -32.07 33.15 19.70
C ARG A 109 -33.00 33.34 18.51
N CYS A 110 -33.54 32.22 17.98
CA CYS A 110 -34.68 32.28 17.09
C CYS A 110 -35.83 32.93 17.85
N VAL A 111 -36.31 34.08 17.35
CA VAL A 111 -37.55 34.72 17.80
C VAL A 111 -38.71 34.12 17.01
#